data_AF-A0A9D9SS30-F1
#
_entry.id   AF-A0A9D9SS30-F1
#
_cell.length_a   1.000
_cell.length_b   1.000
_cell.length_c   1.000
_cell.angle_alpha   90.00
_cell.angle_beta   90.00
_cell.angle_gamma   90.00
#
_symmetry.space_group_name_H-M   'P 1'
#
loop_
_entity.id
_entity.type
_entity.pdbx_description
1 polymer ?
#
loop_
_entity_poly.entity_id
_entity_poly.type
_entity_poly.pdbx_seq_one_letter_code
_entity_poly.pdbx_strand_id
1 'polypeptide(L)'
;FYDEYNAVLDMPAEYYLDTIRVVFQDFALVNGTWEVHGEPVRPQDIKTTALLTVEGEKDDISGAGQTRAAHGLCTGIDRKLQFHYDAIGAGHYGIFSGRRWRENVYPVVRDFIASHQVRQTAAPAKVRAKPVAKPAAKATAAEPALKLGPTSPAARKSSPRSSPKSRLAK
;
A
#
# COMPACT_ATOMS: atom_id res chain seq x y z
N PHE A 1 7.50 1.26 14.19
CA PHE A 1 6.29 0.44 13.92
C PHE A 1 5.07 1.01 14.62
N TYR A 2 4.91 0.90 15.95
CA TYR A 2 3.71 1.45 16.62
C TYR A 2 3.62 2.98 16.58
N ASP A 3 4.74 3.71 16.64
CA ASP A 3 4.72 5.19 16.58
C ASP A 3 4.26 5.73 15.21
N GLU A 4 4.51 5.00 14.12
CA GLU A 4 4.02 5.34 12.78
C GLU A 4 2.53 4.97 12.60
N TYR A 5 2.00 4.08 13.45
CA TYR A 5 0.64 3.54 13.35
C TYR A 5 -0.42 4.35 14.10
N ASN A 6 -0.01 5.17 15.07
CA ASN A 6 -0.90 6.15 15.71
C ASN A 6 -1.00 7.46 14.91
N ALA A 7 -0.50 7.48 13.68
CA ALA A 7 -0.77 8.57 12.75
C ALA A 7 -2.26 8.53 12.39
N VAL A 8 -3.06 9.25 13.18
CA VAL A 8 -4.47 9.49 12.88
C VAL A 8 -4.51 10.29 11.58
N LEU A 9 -5.01 9.68 10.53
CA LEU A 9 -5.39 10.40 9.32
C LEU A 9 -6.81 10.92 9.55
N ASP A 10 -6.94 12.25 9.67
CA ASP A 10 -8.24 12.88 9.60
C ASP A 10 -8.80 12.67 8.19
N MET A 11 -9.95 12.02 8.12
CA MET A 11 -10.68 11.79 6.86
C MET A 11 -12.05 12.50 6.95
N PRO A 12 -12.57 13.03 5.84
CA PRO A 12 -13.94 13.56 5.80
C PRO A 12 -14.95 12.51 6.26
N ALA A 13 -15.98 12.94 6.98
CA ALA A 13 -16.99 12.04 7.55
C ALA A 13 -17.72 11.26 6.45
N GLU A 14 -17.96 11.89 5.31
CA GLU A 14 -18.63 11.31 4.15
C GLU A 14 -17.86 10.10 3.63
N TYR A 15 -16.53 10.21 3.52
CA TYR A 15 -15.67 9.10 3.07
C TYR A 15 -15.74 7.88 4.02
N TYR A 16 -15.72 8.14 5.33
CA TYR A 16 -15.82 7.08 6.33
C TYR A 16 -17.20 6.41 6.32
N LEU A 17 -18.27 7.22 6.30
CA LEU A 17 -19.66 6.73 6.29
C LEU A 17 -19.99 5.97 4.99
N ASP A 18 -19.50 6.43 3.85
CA ASP A 18 -19.67 5.71 2.59
C ASP A 18 -18.95 4.37 2.61
N THR A 19 -17.76 4.28 3.20
CA THR A 19 -17.06 3.00 3.34
C THR A 19 -17.88 2.02 4.19
N ILE A 20 -18.42 2.47 5.33
CA ILE A 20 -19.28 1.63 6.18
C ILE A 20 -20.48 1.15 5.39
N ARG A 21 -21.20 2.07 4.73
CA ARG A 21 -22.42 1.74 3.99
C ARG A 21 -22.12 0.79 2.83
N VAL A 22 -21.22 1.17 1.92
CA VAL A 22 -20.96 0.45 0.66
C VAL A 22 -20.30 -0.92 0.91
N VAL A 23 -19.29 -0.98 1.78
CA VAL A 23 -18.47 -2.18 1.96
C VAL A 23 -19.04 -3.11 3.02
N PHE A 24 -19.44 -2.58 4.18
CA PHE A 24 -19.75 -3.39 5.35
C PHE A 24 -21.25 -3.61 5.60
N GLN A 25 -22.14 -2.78 5.04
CA GLN A 25 -23.59 -2.93 5.19
C GLN A 25 -24.26 -3.44 3.90
N ASP A 26 -24.05 -2.74 2.79
CA ASP A 26 -24.71 -3.03 1.51
C ASP A 26 -24.03 -4.15 0.73
N PHE A 27 -22.75 -4.43 1.05
CA PHE A 27 -21.88 -5.35 0.31
C PHE A 27 -21.95 -5.12 -1.21
N ALA A 28 -21.94 -3.84 -1.62
CA ALA A 28 -22.39 -3.44 -2.95
C ALA A 28 -21.55 -4.06 -4.09
N LEU A 29 -20.25 -4.27 -3.86
CA LEU A 29 -19.36 -4.88 -4.84
C LEU A 29 -19.75 -6.33 -5.15
N VAL A 30 -19.96 -7.16 -4.11
CA VAL A 30 -20.27 -8.60 -4.30
C VAL A 30 -21.69 -8.81 -4.80
N ASN A 31 -22.59 -7.87 -4.48
CA ASN A 31 -23.98 -7.87 -4.95
C ASN A 31 -24.12 -7.25 -6.36
N GLY A 32 -23.05 -6.70 -6.94
CA GLY A 32 -23.07 -6.08 -8.27
C GLY A 32 -23.91 -4.80 -8.36
N THR A 33 -24.16 -4.15 -7.22
CA THR A 33 -24.96 -2.91 -7.11
C THR A 33 -24.10 -1.67 -6.94
N TRP A 34 -22.78 -1.81 -6.86
CA TRP A 34 -21.89 -0.67 -6.71
C TRP A 34 -21.71 0.08 -8.04
N GLU A 35 -22.04 1.37 -8.03
CA GLU A 35 -21.78 2.31 -9.13
C GLU A 35 -20.85 3.43 -8.67
N VAL A 36 -19.96 3.86 -9.57
CA VAL A 36 -19.06 5.00 -9.36
C VAL A 36 -19.21 5.93 -10.56
N HIS A 37 -19.62 7.18 -10.32
CA HIS A 37 -19.90 8.16 -11.39
C HIS A 37 -20.91 7.67 -12.45
N GLY A 38 -21.89 6.86 -12.04
CA GLY A 38 -22.91 6.29 -12.94
C GLY A 38 -22.45 5.06 -13.72
N GLU A 39 -21.22 4.58 -13.49
CA GLU A 39 -20.68 3.38 -14.12
C GLU A 39 -20.67 2.22 -13.13
N PRO A 40 -21.20 1.03 -13.50
CA PRO A 40 -21.18 -0.14 -12.64
C PRO A 40 -19.76 -0.68 -12.43
N VAL A 41 -19.43 -1.01 -11.19
CA VAL A 41 -18.15 -1.65 -10.85
C VAL A 41 -18.24 -3.15 -11.10
N ARG A 42 -17.49 -3.65 -12.10
CA ARG A 42 -17.60 -5.02 -12.60
C ARG A 42 -16.24 -5.75 -12.62
N PRO A 43 -15.84 -6.43 -11.52
CA PRO A 43 -14.56 -7.15 -11.46
C PRO A 43 -14.38 -8.21 -12.56
N GLN A 44 -15.47 -8.80 -13.04
CA GLN A 44 -15.46 -9.77 -14.14
C GLN A 44 -14.95 -9.22 -15.47
N ASP A 45 -14.95 -7.89 -15.64
CA ASP A 45 -14.50 -7.25 -16.89
C ASP A 45 -12.97 -7.07 -16.95
N ILE A 46 -12.24 -7.39 -15.87
CA ILE A 46 -10.77 -7.42 -15.82
C ILE A 46 -10.24 -8.65 -16.58
N LYS A 47 -9.43 -8.44 -17.63
CA LYS A 47 -9.00 -9.53 -18.54
C LYS A 47 -7.52 -9.56 -18.90
N THR A 48 -6.80 -8.46 -18.69
CA THR A 48 -5.47 -8.23 -19.28
C THR A 48 -4.33 -8.22 -18.25
N THR A 49 -4.58 -8.74 -17.06
CA THR A 49 -3.60 -8.79 -15.96
C THR A 49 -3.64 -10.15 -15.27
N ALA A 50 -2.59 -10.47 -14.53
CA ALA A 50 -2.60 -11.52 -13.53
C ALA A 50 -3.11 -10.97 -12.18
N LEU A 51 -3.60 -11.87 -11.33
CA LEU A 51 -4.11 -11.58 -9.99
C LEU A 51 -3.34 -12.40 -8.96
N LEU A 52 -2.75 -11.73 -7.98
CA LEU A 52 -2.18 -12.34 -6.78
C LEU A 52 -2.97 -11.85 -5.56
N THR A 53 -3.45 -12.77 -4.74
CA THR A 53 -3.96 -12.47 -3.39
C THR A 53 -3.00 -12.99 -2.33
N VAL A 54 -2.84 -12.24 -1.25
CA VAL A 54 -1.95 -12.57 -0.12
C VAL A 54 -2.73 -12.46 1.17
N GLU A 55 -2.69 -13.48 2.00
CA GLU A 55 -3.34 -13.51 3.31
C GLU A 55 -2.36 -13.89 4.42
N GLY A 56 -2.55 -13.37 5.63
CA GLY A 56 -1.79 -13.78 6.81
C GLY A 56 -2.52 -14.87 7.59
N GLU A 57 -1.84 -15.96 7.97
CA GLU A 57 -2.45 -17.05 8.75
C GLU A 57 -3.06 -16.56 10.08
N LYS A 58 -2.44 -15.53 10.68
CA LYS A 58 -2.80 -14.97 11.99
C LYS A 58 -3.42 -13.58 11.86
N ASP A 59 -3.95 -13.23 10.69
CA ASP A 59 -4.65 -11.97 10.46
C ASP A 59 -6.06 -12.04 11.05
N ASP A 60 -6.32 -11.19 12.04
CA ASP A 60 -7.60 -11.06 12.75
C ASP A 60 -8.46 -9.90 12.24
N ILE A 61 -7.99 -9.14 11.25
CA ILE A 61 -8.70 -8.03 10.61
C ILE A 61 -9.30 -8.50 9.28
N SER A 62 -8.44 -9.02 8.40
CA SER A 62 -8.81 -9.64 7.12
C SER A 62 -8.43 -11.11 7.14
N GLY A 63 -9.28 -11.91 7.80
CA GLY A 63 -9.03 -13.33 8.00
C GLY A 63 -8.99 -14.14 6.71
N ALA A 64 -8.51 -15.39 6.83
CA ALA A 64 -8.36 -16.32 5.71
C ALA A 64 -9.64 -16.44 4.88
N GLY A 65 -9.49 -16.37 3.56
CA GLY A 65 -10.56 -16.44 2.57
C GLY A 65 -11.12 -15.10 2.11
N GLN A 66 -11.01 -14.02 2.90
CA GLN A 66 -11.62 -12.73 2.55
C GLN A 66 -10.94 -12.07 1.33
N THR A 67 -9.61 -12.06 1.29
CA THR A 67 -8.85 -11.56 0.14
C THR A 67 -8.93 -12.55 -1.01
N ARG A 68 -8.88 -13.85 -0.72
CA ARG A 68 -9.01 -14.93 -1.71
C ARG A 68 -10.35 -14.86 -2.47
N ALA A 69 -11.40 -14.31 -1.89
CA ALA A 69 -12.69 -14.13 -2.54
C ALA A 69 -12.61 -13.29 -3.84
N ALA A 70 -11.59 -12.44 -4.01
CA ALA A 70 -11.35 -11.70 -5.25
C ALA A 70 -11.24 -12.63 -6.48
N HIS A 71 -10.73 -13.85 -6.32
CA HIS A 71 -10.67 -14.85 -7.39
C HIS A 71 -12.04 -15.31 -7.89
N GLY A 72 -13.07 -15.23 -7.05
CA GLY A 72 -14.46 -15.51 -7.42
C GLY A 72 -15.10 -14.34 -8.17
N LEU A 73 -14.70 -13.11 -7.84
CA LEU A 73 -15.24 -11.88 -8.46
C LEU A 73 -14.58 -11.60 -9.83
N CYS A 74 -13.27 -11.76 -9.94
CA CYS A 74 -12.49 -11.47 -11.13
C CYS A 74 -12.51 -12.61 -12.17
N THR A 75 -13.71 -13.03 -12.60
CA THR A 75 -13.89 -14.19 -13.50
C THR A 75 -13.34 -14.00 -14.91
N GLY A 76 -13.10 -12.76 -15.33
CA GLY A 76 -12.47 -12.44 -16.62
C GLY A 76 -10.98 -12.75 -16.69
N ILE A 77 -10.31 -12.98 -15.56
CA ILE A 77 -8.89 -13.35 -15.50
C ILE A 77 -8.77 -14.87 -15.64
N ASP A 78 -7.98 -15.35 -16.61
CA ASP A 78 -7.69 -16.79 -16.76
C ASP A 78 -7.20 -17.39 -15.43
N ARG A 79 -7.72 -18.55 -15.04
CA ARG A 79 -7.33 -19.25 -13.81
C ARG A 79 -5.83 -19.53 -13.72
N LYS A 80 -5.13 -19.67 -14.84
CA LYS A 80 -3.67 -19.83 -14.89
C LYS A 80 -2.91 -18.57 -14.50
N LEU A 81 -3.57 -17.41 -14.55
CA LEU A 81 -3.04 -16.10 -14.16
C LEU A 81 -3.54 -15.67 -12.78
N GLN A 82 -4.14 -16.59 -12.02
CA GLN A 82 -4.66 -16.35 -10.69
C GLN A 82 -3.84 -17.12 -9.65
N PHE A 83 -3.24 -16.40 -8.72
CA PHE A 83 -2.34 -16.92 -7.70
C PHE A 83 -2.80 -16.49 -6.30
N HIS A 84 -2.55 -17.35 -5.32
CA HIS A 84 -2.82 -17.06 -3.92
C HIS A 84 -1.63 -17.49 -3.07
N TYR A 85 -1.29 -16.69 -2.05
CA TYR A 85 -0.23 -16.99 -1.10
C TYR A 85 -0.68 -16.80 0.35
N ASP A 86 -0.62 -17.87 1.14
CA ASP A 86 -0.84 -17.86 2.58
C ASP A 86 0.50 -17.64 3.33
N ALA A 87 0.65 -16.48 3.97
CA ALA A 87 1.82 -16.09 4.74
C ALA A 87 1.77 -16.69 6.15
N ILE A 88 2.32 -17.91 6.29
CA ILE A 88 2.34 -18.66 7.56
C ILE A 88 3.03 -17.84 8.67
N GLY A 89 2.33 -17.77 9.81
CA GLY A 89 2.76 -17.05 11.00
C GLY A 89 2.75 -15.52 10.89
N ALA A 90 2.26 -14.95 9.79
CA ALA A 90 2.05 -13.50 9.66
C ALA A 90 0.66 -13.12 10.16
N GLY A 91 0.59 -12.10 11.02
CA GLY A 91 -0.65 -11.36 11.28
C GLY A 91 -0.86 -10.25 10.25
N HIS A 92 -1.90 -9.44 10.44
CA HIS A 92 -2.30 -8.39 9.49
C HIS A 92 -1.13 -7.50 9.01
N TYR A 93 -0.29 -7.05 9.93
CA TYR A 93 0.85 -6.20 9.58
C TYR A 93 2.08 -6.95 9.10
N GLY A 94 2.17 -8.25 9.43
CA GLY A 94 3.28 -9.11 9.03
C GLY A 94 3.30 -9.38 7.53
N ILE A 95 2.19 -9.16 6.83
CA ILE A 95 2.10 -9.24 5.36
C ILE A 95 2.48 -7.94 4.63
N PHE A 96 2.82 -6.86 5.36
CA PHE A 96 3.29 -5.59 4.77
C PHE A 96 4.65 -5.15 5.31
N SER A 97 5.07 -5.66 6.46
CA SER A 97 6.26 -5.17 7.17
C SER A 97 6.96 -6.24 8.01
N GLY A 98 8.16 -5.90 8.49
CA GLY A 98 8.92 -6.75 9.40
C GLY A 98 9.55 -7.98 8.74
N ARG A 99 9.89 -8.98 9.56
CA ARG A 99 10.63 -10.17 9.12
C ARG A 99 9.82 -11.04 8.15
N ARG A 100 8.56 -11.32 8.49
CA ARG A 100 7.65 -12.13 7.65
C ARG A 100 7.46 -11.51 6.27
N TRP A 101 7.30 -10.19 6.18
CA TRP A 101 7.30 -9.50 4.88
C TRP A 101 8.59 -9.73 4.10
N ARG A 102 9.75 -9.36 4.67
CA ARG A 102 11.03 -9.39 3.94
C ARG A 102 11.44 -10.79 3.49
N GLU A 103 11.18 -11.80 4.31
CA GLU A 103 11.66 -13.17 4.08
C GLU A 103 10.64 -14.03 3.33
N ASN A 104 9.33 -13.79 3.50
CA ASN A 104 8.29 -14.67 2.98
C ASN A 104 7.42 -14.00 1.91
N VAL A 105 6.81 -12.84 2.20
CA VAL A 105 5.80 -12.23 1.33
C VAL A 105 6.42 -11.44 0.18
N TYR A 106 7.37 -10.56 0.48
CA TYR A 106 7.99 -9.69 -0.51
C TYR A 106 8.64 -10.46 -1.68
N PRO A 107 9.38 -11.57 -1.45
CA PRO A 107 9.90 -12.37 -2.57
C PRO A 107 8.80 -12.85 -3.51
N VAL A 108 7.67 -13.32 -2.98
CA VAL A 108 6.51 -13.76 -3.79
C VAL A 108 5.94 -12.60 -4.62
N VAL A 109 5.71 -11.44 -4.00
CA VAL A 109 5.20 -10.25 -4.69
C VAL A 109 6.17 -9.77 -5.77
N ARG A 110 7.47 -9.70 -5.45
CA ARG A 110 8.54 -9.31 -6.38
C ARG A 110 8.58 -10.23 -7.58
N ASP A 111 8.59 -11.54 -7.35
CA ASP A 111 8.73 -12.54 -8.41
C ASP A 111 7.45 -12.63 -9.27
N PHE A 112 6.28 -12.45 -8.64
CA PHE A 112 5.01 -12.31 -9.34
C PHE A 112 5.01 -11.11 -10.30
N ILE A 113 5.41 -9.92 -9.81
CA ILE A 113 5.51 -8.73 -10.65
C ILE A 113 6.52 -8.97 -11.77
N ALA A 114 7.72 -9.48 -11.47
CA ALA A 114 8.76 -9.72 -12.47
C ALA A 114 8.33 -10.71 -13.57
N SER A 115 7.53 -11.72 -13.23
CA SER A 115 7.03 -12.72 -14.20
C SER A 115 5.86 -12.24 -15.06
N HIS A 116 5.11 -11.22 -14.61
CA HIS A 116 3.91 -10.73 -15.31
C HIS A 116 4.03 -9.30 -15.84
N GLN A 117 5.17 -8.64 -15.60
CA GLN A 117 5.45 -7.34 -16.19
C GLN A 117 5.67 -7.53 -17.69
N VAL A 118 4.79 -6.95 -18.51
CA VAL A 118 5.02 -6.85 -19.94
C VAL A 118 6.33 -6.10 -20.12
N ARG A 119 7.36 -6.80 -20.59
CA ARG A 119 8.60 -6.16 -21.01
C ARG A 119 8.21 -5.27 -22.17
N GLN A 120 8.04 -3.97 -21.92
CA GLN A 120 8.01 -3.00 -23.00
C GLN A 120 9.32 -3.22 -23.74
N THR A 121 9.25 -3.82 -24.93
CA THR A 121 10.37 -3.83 -25.85
C THR A 121 10.66 -2.36 -26.10
N ALA A 122 11.71 -1.83 -25.45
CA ALA A 122 12.18 -0.49 -25.73
C ALA A 122 12.31 -0.39 -27.25
N ALA A 123 11.55 0.50 -27.87
CA ALA A 123 11.73 0.80 -29.28
C ALA A 123 13.22 1.08 -29.50
N PRO A 124 13.85 0.54 -30.57
CA PRO A 124 15.28 0.74 -30.77
C PRO A 124 15.54 2.23 -30.78
N ALA A 125 16.40 2.68 -29.85
CA ALA A 125 16.78 4.07 -29.75
C ALA A 125 17.29 4.53 -31.12
N LYS A 126 16.57 5.44 -31.79
CA LYS A 126 17.07 6.09 -33.00
C LYS A 126 18.41 6.73 -32.62
N VAL A 127 19.49 6.23 -33.22
CA VAL A 127 20.84 6.77 -33.03
C VAL A 127 20.81 8.24 -33.44
N ARG A 128 20.85 9.12 -32.44
CA ARG A 128 20.90 10.57 -32.67
C ARG A 128 22.32 10.90 -33.12
N ALA A 129 22.46 11.46 -34.32
CA ALA A 129 23.74 11.92 -34.83
C ALA A 129 24.36 12.95 -33.86
N LYS A 130 25.68 12.83 -33.62
CA LYS A 130 26.43 13.70 -32.72
C LYS A 130 26.39 15.16 -33.21
N PRO A 131 26.07 16.15 -32.36
CA PRO A 131 26.25 17.55 -32.73
C PRO A 131 27.73 17.88 -32.78
N VAL A 132 28.16 18.53 -33.86
CA VAL A 132 29.52 19.10 -34.00
C VAL A 132 29.63 20.31 -33.08
N ALA A 133 30.66 20.32 -32.23
CA ALA A 133 30.92 21.40 -31.27
C ALA A 133 31.55 22.63 -31.94
N LYS A 134 31.20 23.83 -31.46
CA LYS A 134 31.98 25.08 -31.61
C LYS A 134 32.08 25.80 -30.25
N PRO A 135 33.10 26.65 -30.04
CA PRO A 135 33.91 26.64 -28.82
C PRO A 135 33.46 27.62 -27.74
N ALA A 136 33.93 27.33 -26.52
CA ALA A 136 33.64 28.03 -25.26
C ALA A 136 34.21 29.46 -25.17
N ALA A 137 33.53 30.30 -24.38
CA ALA A 137 34.09 31.50 -23.76
C ALA A 137 34.04 31.38 -22.22
N LYS A 138 35.18 31.65 -21.59
CA LYS A 138 35.51 31.61 -20.14
C LYS A 138 34.75 32.72 -19.37
N ALA A 139 34.05 32.45 -18.27
CA ALA A 139 34.45 32.27 -16.86
C ALA A 139 34.60 33.57 -16.04
N THR A 140 33.87 33.67 -14.91
CA THR A 140 34.39 34.19 -13.63
C THR A 140 33.50 33.78 -12.45
N ALA A 141 34.17 33.49 -11.33
CA ALA A 141 33.70 32.84 -10.11
C ALA A 141 33.11 33.80 -9.07
N ALA A 142 32.30 33.28 -8.13
CA ALA A 142 32.59 33.32 -6.68
C ALA A 142 31.42 32.75 -5.85
N GLU A 143 31.73 31.77 -5.00
CA GLU A 143 31.01 31.45 -3.76
C GLU A 143 31.48 32.41 -2.64
N PRO A 144 30.72 32.59 -1.55
CA PRO A 144 31.10 31.87 -0.32
C PRO A 144 29.95 31.41 0.61
N ALA A 145 30.15 30.22 1.16
CA ALA A 145 30.10 29.81 2.59
C ALA A 145 28.91 30.16 3.52
N LEU A 146 28.25 29.08 3.98
CA LEU A 146 27.96 28.66 5.37
C LEU A 146 28.04 29.67 6.53
N LYS A 147 27.03 29.65 7.42
CA LYS A 147 27.22 29.56 8.89
C LYS A 147 25.97 29.07 9.65
N LEU A 148 26.21 28.19 10.63
CA LEU A 148 25.29 27.59 11.59
C LEU A 148 25.11 28.43 12.88
N GLY A 149 23.92 28.27 13.49
CA GLY A 149 23.66 28.19 14.95
C GLY A 149 23.17 29.47 15.66
N PRO A 150 22.64 29.42 16.91
CA PRO A 150 22.33 28.25 17.77
C PRO A 150 21.01 28.33 18.63
N THR A 151 20.61 27.18 19.23
CA THR A 151 19.99 26.94 20.59
C THR A 151 18.63 27.61 20.97
N SER A 152 17.69 27.11 21.80
CA SER A 152 17.61 26.06 22.86
C SER A 152 16.11 25.82 23.26
N PRO A 153 15.72 25.02 24.29
CA PRO A 153 14.59 24.09 24.22
C PRO A 153 13.35 24.48 25.05
N ALA A 154 12.17 23.96 24.69
CA ALA A 154 10.94 24.13 25.47
C ALA A 154 10.53 22.83 26.20
N ALA A 155 10.83 22.83 27.49
CA ALA A 155 10.11 22.29 28.64
C ALA A 155 9.28 20.99 28.53
N ARG A 156 9.77 19.98 29.26
CA ARG A 156 9.06 18.86 29.86
C ARG A 156 7.96 19.35 30.82
N LYS A 157 6.73 18.82 30.73
CA LYS A 157 5.78 18.79 31.84
C LYS A 157 5.20 17.38 31.99
N SER A 158 5.45 16.81 33.16
CA SER A 158 4.93 15.55 33.67
C SER A 158 3.81 15.83 34.66
N SER A 159 2.69 15.10 34.57
CA SER A 159 1.70 14.96 35.65
C SER A 159 0.75 13.79 35.37
N PRO A 160 0.16 13.16 36.41
CA PRO A 160 0.27 11.72 36.58
C PRO A 160 -1.00 10.90 36.30
N ARG A 161 -0.73 9.61 36.16
CA ARG A 161 -1.61 8.44 36.06
C ARG A 161 -2.53 8.32 37.29
N SER A 162 -3.84 8.18 37.09
CA SER A 162 -4.78 7.71 38.11
C SER A 162 -5.52 6.47 37.60
N SER A 163 -5.35 5.36 38.31
CA SER A 163 -6.08 4.10 38.10
C SER A 163 -7.30 4.06 39.03
N PRO A 164 -8.49 3.63 38.59
CA PRO A 164 -9.57 3.29 39.52
C PRO A 164 -9.36 1.88 40.09
N LYS A 165 -9.33 1.79 41.43
CA LYS A 165 -9.33 0.53 42.18
C LYS A 165 -10.71 -0.14 42.07
N SER A 166 -10.72 -1.40 41.63
CA SER A 166 -11.84 -2.33 41.83
C SER A 166 -12.09 -2.54 43.32
N ARG A 167 -13.32 -2.30 43.79
CA ARG A 167 -13.76 -2.71 45.12
C ARG A 167 -14.77 -3.83 44.97
N LEU A 168 -14.32 -5.03 45.31
CA LEU A 168 -15.14 -6.21 45.58
C LEU A 168 -15.69 -6.05 47.01
N ALA A 169 -17.01 -6.14 47.19
CA ALA A 169 -17.62 -6.43 48.48
C ALA A 169 -19.00 -7.07 48.25
N LYS A 170 -19.06 -8.35 48.65
CA LYS A 170 -20.18 -9.17 49.13
C LYS A 170 -21.61 -8.85 48.68
#